data_AF-A0A2K1QPQ2-F1
#
_entry.id   AF-A0A2K1QPQ2-F1
#
_cell.length_a   1.000
_cell.length_b   1.000
_cell.length_c   1.000
_cell.angle_alpha   90.00
_cell.angle_beta   90.00
_cell.angle_gamma   90.00
#
_symmetry.space_group_name_H-M   'P 1'
#
loop_
_entity.id
_entity.type
_entity.pdbx_description
1 polymer ?
#
loop_
_entity_poly.entity_id
_entity_poly.type
_entity_poly.pdbx_seq_one_letter_code
_entity_poly.pdbx_strand_id
1 'polypeptide(L)'
;MTQMGEAHVNIFTWGGKLRQHPKSSHLGIHTISIAAPWATIFLMPLTPRAELQVLRSQYEKEGEYVSLQTKFNFAWGLIKSTNRGEQQEGVRLLTEIFRTSPDRRRECLYYLALGNYKLGNYAEARRYNDLLLDLEGGNLQAQSLRSLIDDKVAKEGLMGVAIVGGLAVAAGVVGSMLFRGSQRTR
;
A
#
# COMPACT_ATOMS: atom_id res chain seq x y z
N MET A 1 -45.07 -1.68 17.26
CA MET A 1 -45.08 -2.99 16.59
C MET A 1 -44.94 -2.72 15.09
N THR A 2 -43.80 -2.28 14.56
CA THR A 2 -42.39 -2.70 14.75
C THR A 2 -41.99 -3.80 13.77
N GLN A 3 -41.58 -3.39 12.57
CA GLN A 3 -40.60 -4.09 11.72
C GLN A 3 -40.05 -3.09 10.70
N MET A 4 -38.97 -2.39 11.07
CA MET A 4 -38.02 -1.88 10.06
C MET A 4 -36.94 -2.94 9.93
N GLY A 5 -36.71 -3.43 8.70
CA GLY A 5 -35.82 -4.55 8.47
C GLY A 5 -34.38 -4.24 8.89
N GLU A 6 -33.76 -5.14 9.63
CA GLU A 6 -32.33 -5.07 9.92
C GLU A 6 -31.56 -5.22 8.61
N ALA A 7 -30.96 -4.11 8.14
CA ALA A 7 -29.99 -4.17 7.07
C ALA A 7 -28.71 -4.85 7.61
N HIS A 8 -28.65 -6.18 7.52
CA HIS A 8 -27.47 -7.00 7.80
C HIS A 8 -26.40 -6.74 6.73
N VAL A 9 -25.77 -5.58 6.86
CA VAL A 9 -24.67 -5.09 6.04
C VAL A 9 -23.44 -5.94 6.36
N ASN A 10 -23.28 -7.04 5.60
CA ASN A 10 -22.14 -7.96 5.65
C ASN A 10 -20.84 -7.31 5.13
N ILE A 11 -20.41 -6.20 5.73
CA ILE A 11 -19.11 -5.58 5.46
C ILE A 11 -18.03 -6.34 6.25
N PHE A 12 -17.31 -7.18 5.51
CA PHE A 12 -16.08 -7.86 5.92
C PHE A 12 -16.19 -8.68 7.22
N THR A 13 -16.63 -9.92 7.08
CA THR A 13 -16.25 -10.99 8.00
C THR A 13 -14.72 -11.17 7.98
N TRP A 14 -14.10 -10.93 9.13
CA TRP A 14 -12.64 -11.01 9.30
C TRP A 14 -12.08 -12.40 8.99
N GLY A 15 -10.83 -12.47 8.53
CA GLY A 15 -10.06 -13.72 8.38
C GLY A 15 -10.38 -14.62 7.17
N GLY A 16 -11.32 -14.24 6.30
CA GLY A 16 -11.86 -15.14 5.27
C GLY A 16 -10.90 -15.62 4.16
N LYS A 17 -9.83 -14.87 3.82
CA LYS A 17 -8.97 -15.23 2.67
C LYS A 17 -7.50 -14.81 2.73
N LEU A 18 -6.85 -15.03 3.88
CA LEU A 18 -5.38 -15.18 3.97
C LEU A 18 -4.94 -16.67 3.99
N ARG A 19 -5.84 -17.60 3.65
CA ARG A 19 -5.57 -19.05 3.62
C ARG A 19 -5.36 -19.54 2.18
N GLN A 20 -4.36 -20.41 2.04
CA GLN A 20 -3.71 -20.87 0.80
C GLN A 20 -4.64 -21.44 -0.28
N HIS A 21 -4.23 -21.34 -1.55
CA HIS A 21 -4.75 -22.12 -2.68
C HIS A 21 -3.59 -22.55 -3.62
N PRO A 22 -3.78 -23.52 -4.53
CA PRO A 22 -2.76 -24.54 -4.80
C PRO A 22 -1.68 -24.18 -5.81
N LYS A 23 -0.60 -24.97 -5.81
CA LYS A 23 0.45 -24.99 -6.83
C LYS A 23 -0.16 -25.32 -8.21
N SER A 24 -0.05 -24.41 -9.17
CA SER A 24 -0.24 -24.70 -10.59
C SER A 24 1.12 -24.86 -11.27
N SER A 25 1.45 -26.10 -11.68
CA SER A 25 2.67 -26.42 -12.42
C SER A 25 2.59 -25.98 -13.89
N HIS A 26 3.73 -25.52 -14.43
CA HIS A 26 4.09 -25.43 -15.85
C HIS A 26 3.02 -25.01 -16.87
N LEU A 27 3.18 -23.79 -17.40
CA LEU A 27 3.50 -23.57 -18.83
C LEU A 27 4.15 -22.17 -18.96
N GLY A 28 4.86 -21.89 -20.06
CA GLY A 28 5.78 -20.75 -20.14
C GLY A 28 5.44 -19.69 -21.19
N ILE A 29 6.47 -18.90 -21.51
CA ILE A 29 6.55 -17.82 -22.52
C ILE A 29 5.93 -16.46 -22.08
N HIS A 30 6.69 -15.38 -22.35
CA HIS A 30 6.42 -13.95 -22.12
C HIS A 30 6.35 -13.45 -20.66
N THR A 31 7.47 -12.87 -20.23
CA THR A 31 7.69 -12.23 -18.91
C THR A 31 6.99 -10.87 -18.77
N ILE A 32 5.65 -10.84 -18.86
CA ILE A 32 4.87 -9.68 -18.41
C ILE A 32 4.93 -9.64 -16.87
N SER A 33 5.16 -8.46 -16.28
CA SER A 33 5.32 -8.34 -14.82
C SER A 33 4.01 -8.59 -14.07
N ILE A 34 3.82 -9.82 -13.59
CA ILE A 34 2.64 -10.27 -12.83
C ILE A 34 2.59 -9.66 -11.41
N ALA A 35 3.53 -8.79 -11.06
CA ALA A 35 3.45 -7.94 -9.85
C ALA A 35 2.40 -6.81 -9.96
N ALA A 36 2.03 -6.42 -11.18
CA ALA A 36 1.19 -5.24 -11.44
C ALA A 36 -0.31 -5.36 -11.10
N PRO A 37 -1.04 -6.47 -11.38
CA PRO A 37 -2.51 -6.49 -11.26
C PRO A 37 -2.95 -6.22 -9.84
N TRP A 38 -2.25 -6.86 -8.91
CA TRP A 38 -2.57 -6.86 -7.50
C TRP A 38 -2.23 -5.54 -6.82
N ALA A 39 -1.00 -5.06 -7.02
CA ALA A 39 -0.51 -3.79 -6.53
C ALA A 39 -1.42 -2.61 -6.95
N THR A 40 -1.95 -2.65 -8.17
CA THR A 40 -2.80 -1.57 -8.72
C THR A 40 -4.19 -1.53 -8.09
N ILE A 41 -4.83 -2.69 -7.85
CA ILE A 41 -6.19 -2.75 -7.27
C ILE A 41 -6.24 -2.12 -5.87
N PHE A 42 -5.23 -2.33 -5.02
CA PHE A 42 -5.19 -1.76 -3.66
C PHE A 42 -5.03 -0.23 -3.63
N LEU A 43 -4.56 0.39 -4.71
CA LEU A 43 -4.34 1.84 -4.79
C LEU A 43 -5.52 2.60 -5.42
N MET A 44 -6.51 1.90 -5.97
CA MET A 44 -7.74 2.53 -6.45
C MET A 44 -8.57 3.11 -5.29
N PRO A 45 -9.24 4.27 -5.45
CA PRO A 45 -10.17 4.83 -4.46
C PRO A 45 -11.49 4.05 -4.45
N LEU A 46 -11.49 2.88 -3.81
CA LEU A 46 -12.58 1.89 -3.84
C LEU A 46 -13.66 2.09 -2.75
N THR A 47 -13.97 3.33 -2.35
CA THR A 47 -15.12 3.65 -1.48
C THR A 47 -15.90 4.82 -2.07
N PRO A 48 -17.07 4.57 -2.70
CA PRO A 48 -18.08 5.60 -2.90
C PRO A 48 -18.37 6.37 -1.61
N ARG A 49 -18.61 7.69 -1.70
CA ARG A 49 -18.92 8.52 -0.53
C ARG A 49 -20.09 7.98 0.31
N ALA A 50 -21.08 7.35 -0.33
CA ALA A 50 -22.22 6.73 0.36
C ALA A 50 -21.79 5.60 1.32
N GLU A 51 -20.86 4.72 0.92
CA GLU A 51 -20.36 3.65 1.80
C GLU A 51 -19.62 4.22 3.01
N LEU A 52 -18.80 5.25 2.81
CA LEU A 52 -18.10 5.91 3.91
C LEU A 52 -19.06 6.60 4.89
N GLN A 53 -20.18 7.14 4.41
CA GLN A 53 -21.23 7.69 5.26
C GLN A 53 -21.99 6.61 6.05
N VAL A 54 -22.18 5.40 5.49
CA VAL A 54 -22.74 4.26 6.24
C VAL A 54 -21.78 3.82 7.35
N LEU A 55 -20.50 3.66 7.05
CA LEU A 55 -19.46 3.29 8.02
C LEU A 55 -19.34 4.35 9.14
N ARG A 56 -19.34 5.64 8.76
CA ARG A 56 -19.40 6.76 9.70
C ARG A 56 -20.63 6.68 10.61
N SER A 57 -21.80 6.47 10.01
CA SER A 57 -23.07 6.36 10.74
C SER A 57 -23.13 5.17 11.69
N GLN A 58 -22.39 4.09 11.42
CA GLN A 58 -22.24 2.95 12.34
C GLN A 58 -21.30 3.33 13.50
N TYR A 59 -20.12 3.87 13.17
CA TYR A 59 -19.12 4.32 14.14
C TYR A 59 -19.68 5.34 15.15
N GLU A 60 -20.41 6.34 14.65
CA GLU A 60 -21.01 7.40 15.48
C GLU A 60 -22.21 6.92 16.31
N LYS A 61 -22.90 5.83 15.91
CA LYS A 61 -24.01 5.22 16.67
C LYS A 61 -23.54 4.34 17.84
N GLU A 62 -22.39 3.68 17.71
CA GLU A 62 -21.85 2.85 18.81
C GLU A 62 -21.15 3.70 19.90
N GLY A 63 -20.79 4.95 19.57
CA GLY A 63 -20.41 5.96 20.55
C GLY A 63 -19.13 5.63 21.33
N GLU A 64 -19.19 5.75 22.66
CA GLU A 64 -18.05 5.51 23.57
C GLU A 64 -17.56 4.05 23.52
N TYR A 65 -18.47 3.09 23.33
CA TYR A 65 -18.20 1.65 23.36
C TYR A 65 -18.13 1.05 21.95
N VAL A 66 -17.58 1.80 20.99
CA VAL A 66 -17.46 1.36 19.60
C VAL A 66 -16.69 0.05 19.46
N SER A 67 -17.30 -0.89 18.75
CA SER A 67 -16.77 -2.23 18.56
C SER A 67 -15.49 -2.21 17.72
N LEU A 68 -14.61 -3.16 18.03
CA LEU A 68 -13.33 -3.34 17.37
C LEU A 68 -13.47 -3.57 15.85
N GLN A 69 -14.56 -4.18 15.40
CA GLN A 69 -14.85 -4.38 13.97
C GLN A 69 -15.36 -3.09 13.31
N THR A 70 -16.30 -2.36 13.91
CA THR A 70 -16.80 -1.09 13.35
C THR A 70 -15.71 -0.03 13.30
N LYS A 71 -14.90 0.11 14.37
CA LYS A 71 -13.74 1.02 14.39
C LYS A 71 -12.73 0.70 13.29
N PHE A 72 -12.45 -0.57 13.06
CA PHE A 72 -11.54 -1.00 11.99
C PHE A 72 -12.12 -0.77 10.58
N ASN A 73 -13.39 -1.15 10.36
CA ASN A 73 -14.07 -0.98 9.07
C ASN A 73 -14.15 0.50 8.68
N PHE A 74 -14.48 1.38 9.63
CA PHE A 74 -14.47 2.83 9.42
C PHE A 74 -13.06 3.37 9.14
N ALA A 75 -12.06 2.98 9.92
CA ALA A 75 -10.66 3.36 9.70
C ALA A 75 -10.14 2.96 8.31
N TRP A 76 -10.51 1.77 7.82
CA TRP A 76 -10.15 1.32 6.49
C TRP A 76 -10.90 2.09 5.38
N GLY A 77 -12.19 2.37 5.57
CA GLY A 77 -12.96 3.25 4.67
C GLY A 77 -12.35 4.65 4.53
N LEU A 78 -11.88 5.22 5.65
CA LEU A 78 -11.17 6.50 5.69
C LEU A 78 -9.83 6.45 4.93
N ILE A 79 -9.03 5.39 5.11
CA ILE A 79 -7.76 5.20 4.35
C ILE A 79 -8.03 5.04 2.85
N LYS A 80 -9.14 4.42 2.45
CA LYS A 80 -9.54 4.28 1.04
C LYS A 80 -9.97 5.61 0.39
N SER A 81 -10.37 6.62 1.17
CA SER A 81 -10.73 7.96 0.68
C SER A 81 -9.62 8.64 -0.15
N THR A 82 -10.01 9.69 -0.88
CA THR A 82 -9.10 10.63 -1.56
C THR A 82 -8.71 11.83 -0.68
N ASN A 83 -9.42 12.09 0.42
CA ASN A 83 -9.10 13.16 1.35
C ASN A 83 -7.93 12.77 2.27
N ARG A 84 -6.85 13.56 2.26
CA ARG A 84 -5.65 13.31 3.08
C ARG A 84 -5.93 13.35 4.59
N GLY A 85 -6.83 14.23 5.05
CA GLY A 85 -7.22 14.31 6.47
C GLY A 85 -7.98 13.06 6.93
N GLU A 86 -8.87 12.52 6.07
CA GLU A 86 -9.53 11.23 6.33
C GLU A 86 -8.50 10.08 6.36
N GLN A 87 -7.57 10.04 5.41
CA GLN A 87 -6.48 9.05 5.41
C GLN A 87 -5.63 9.10 6.70
N GLN A 88 -5.30 10.30 7.18
CA GLN A 88 -4.56 10.49 8.45
C GLN A 88 -5.37 9.98 9.66
N GLU A 89 -6.66 10.28 9.73
CA GLU A 89 -7.54 9.80 10.80
C GLU A 89 -7.71 8.27 10.76
N GLY A 90 -7.87 7.68 9.58
CA GLY A 90 -7.92 6.23 9.43
C GLY A 90 -6.63 5.54 9.89
N VAL A 91 -5.45 6.10 9.58
CA VAL A 91 -4.16 5.60 10.11
C VAL A 91 -4.08 5.79 11.64
N ARG A 92 -4.59 6.89 12.20
CA ARG A 92 -4.65 7.11 13.66
C ARG A 92 -5.50 6.02 14.34
N LEU A 93 -6.69 5.75 13.83
CA LEU A 93 -7.62 4.75 14.36
C LEU A 93 -7.04 3.32 14.27
N LEU A 94 -6.40 2.95 13.16
CA LEU A 94 -5.68 1.67 13.05
C LEU A 94 -4.48 1.57 14.00
N THR A 95 -3.76 2.67 14.23
CA THR A 95 -2.61 2.71 15.15
C THR A 95 -3.08 2.51 16.60
N GLU A 96 -4.25 3.04 16.94
CA GLU A 96 -4.90 2.82 18.24
C GLU A 96 -5.28 1.34 18.41
N ILE A 97 -5.99 0.75 17.43
CA ILE A 97 -6.35 -0.68 17.40
C ILE A 97 -5.11 -1.58 17.55
N PHE A 98 -4.04 -1.31 16.79
CA PHE A 98 -2.79 -2.07 16.85
C PHE A 98 -2.14 -2.04 18.24
N ARG A 99 -2.29 -0.94 18.98
CA ARG A 99 -1.80 -0.83 20.36
C ARG A 99 -2.68 -1.63 21.32
N THR A 100 -4.00 -1.42 21.29
CA THR A 100 -4.96 -1.96 22.27
C THR A 100 -5.37 -3.42 22.04
N SER A 101 -5.22 -3.95 20.83
CA SER A 101 -5.71 -5.28 20.44
C SER A 101 -4.56 -6.20 19.95
N PRO A 102 -3.77 -6.81 20.86
CA PRO A 102 -2.62 -7.64 20.51
C PRO A 102 -2.93 -8.73 19.47
N ASP A 103 -4.06 -9.43 19.63
CA ASP A 103 -4.46 -10.58 18.81
C ASP A 103 -4.74 -10.22 17.34
N ARG A 104 -5.01 -8.92 17.07
CA ARG A 104 -5.28 -8.40 15.72
C ARG A 104 -4.09 -7.69 15.09
N ARG A 105 -2.97 -7.53 15.81
CA ARG A 105 -1.78 -6.77 15.34
C ARG A 105 -1.32 -7.20 13.96
N ARG A 106 -1.14 -8.51 13.75
CA ARG A 106 -0.70 -9.12 12.48
C ARG A 106 -1.52 -8.62 11.28
N GLU A 107 -2.84 -8.65 11.37
CA GLU A 107 -3.72 -8.20 10.29
C GLU A 107 -3.68 -6.67 10.14
N CYS A 108 -3.61 -5.91 11.25
CA CYS A 108 -3.47 -4.46 11.22
C CYS A 108 -2.17 -3.96 10.57
N LEU A 109 -1.06 -4.71 10.62
CA LEU A 109 0.22 -4.34 9.98
C LEU A 109 0.05 -4.01 8.49
N TYR A 110 -0.72 -4.82 7.75
CA TYR A 110 -0.90 -4.62 6.32
C TYR A 110 -1.60 -3.30 5.99
N TYR A 111 -2.68 -2.99 6.71
CA TYR A 111 -3.46 -1.78 6.50
C TYR A 111 -2.74 -0.53 7.02
N LEU A 112 -1.92 -0.65 8.07
CA LEU A 112 -1.00 0.41 8.52
C LEU A 112 0.10 0.70 7.50
N ALA A 113 0.65 -0.33 6.85
CA ALA A 113 1.60 -0.16 5.75
C ALA A 113 0.97 0.54 4.55
N LEU A 114 -0.22 0.09 4.11
CA LEU A 114 -0.97 0.71 3.01
C LEU A 114 -1.36 2.18 3.31
N GLY A 115 -1.83 2.46 4.51
CA GLY A 115 -2.20 3.81 4.94
C GLY A 115 -1.02 4.77 4.94
N ASN A 116 0.12 4.34 5.51
CA ASN A 116 1.36 5.13 5.47
C ASN A 116 1.89 5.30 4.04
N TYR A 117 1.80 4.27 3.19
CA TYR A 117 2.18 4.38 1.77
C TYR A 117 1.33 5.41 1.02
N LYS A 118 -0.01 5.41 1.18
CA LYS A 118 -0.89 6.43 0.58
C LYS A 118 -0.60 7.85 1.10
N LEU A 119 -0.13 7.99 2.34
CA LEU A 119 0.26 9.28 2.91
C LEU A 119 1.65 9.76 2.47
N GLY A 120 2.48 8.92 1.84
CA GLY A 120 3.89 9.22 1.52
C GLY A 120 4.86 8.97 2.67
N ASN A 121 4.41 8.35 3.76
CA ASN A 121 5.21 8.01 4.93
C ASN A 121 6.02 6.71 4.68
N TYR A 122 6.79 6.64 3.58
CA TYR A 122 7.30 5.37 3.06
C TYR A 122 8.20 4.60 4.04
N ALA A 123 8.98 5.29 4.88
CA ALA A 123 9.80 4.64 5.90
C ALA A 123 8.96 3.85 6.93
N GLU A 124 7.83 4.43 7.36
CA GLU A 124 6.91 3.79 8.31
C GLU A 124 6.06 2.70 7.61
N ALA A 125 5.69 2.91 6.35
CA ALA A 125 5.09 1.88 5.52
C ALA A 125 6.02 0.66 5.37
N ARG A 126 7.32 0.90 5.15
CA ARG A 126 8.37 -0.12 5.06
C ARG A 126 8.46 -0.92 6.36
N ARG A 127 8.53 -0.23 7.50
CA ARG A 127 8.60 -0.82 8.84
C ARG A 127 7.41 -1.73 9.16
N TYR A 128 6.18 -1.28 8.90
CA TYR A 128 5.00 -2.13 9.13
C TYR A 128 4.92 -3.32 8.17
N ASN A 129 5.39 -3.17 6.91
CA ASN A 129 5.40 -4.26 5.94
C ASN A 129 6.48 -5.30 6.23
N ASP A 130 7.64 -4.90 6.77
CA ASP A 130 8.69 -5.84 7.20
C ASP A 130 8.22 -6.67 8.40
N LEU A 131 7.64 -6.04 9.43
CA LEU A 131 7.05 -6.75 10.58
C LEU A 131 5.96 -7.77 10.17
N LEU A 132 5.33 -7.59 9.01
CA LEU A 132 4.38 -8.57 8.46
C LEU A 132 5.09 -9.70 7.69
N LEU A 133 6.17 -9.41 6.97
CA LEU A 133 6.99 -10.42 6.30
C LEU A 133 7.78 -11.29 7.29
N ASP A 134 8.21 -10.73 8.42
CA ASP A 134 8.85 -11.49 9.51
C ASP A 134 7.91 -12.53 10.13
N LEU A 135 6.60 -12.23 10.17
CA LEU A 135 5.55 -13.14 10.65
C LEU A 135 5.03 -14.08 9.56
N GLU A 136 4.95 -13.60 8.31
CA GLU A 136 4.35 -14.28 7.18
C GLU A 136 5.18 -14.08 5.90
N GLY A 137 6.41 -14.60 5.83
CA GLY A 137 7.30 -14.39 4.69
C GLY A 137 6.73 -14.84 3.33
N GLY A 138 5.81 -15.81 3.33
CA GLY A 138 5.04 -16.23 2.15
C GLY A 138 3.85 -15.36 1.78
N ASN A 139 3.63 -14.21 2.46
CA ASN A 139 2.49 -13.35 2.24
C ASN A 139 2.60 -12.60 0.90
N LEU A 140 1.95 -13.15 -0.12
CA LEU A 140 1.72 -12.55 -1.43
C LEU A 140 0.75 -11.35 -1.39
N GLN A 141 0.62 -10.63 -0.28
CA GLN A 141 0.10 -9.26 -0.16
C GLN A 141 1.14 -8.29 0.46
N ALA A 142 2.11 -8.78 1.24
CA ALA A 142 3.19 -7.95 1.76
C ALA A 142 4.33 -7.75 0.73
N GLN A 143 4.59 -8.71 -0.18
CA GLN A 143 5.69 -8.64 -1.15
C GLN A 143 5.50 -7.54 -2.23
N SER A 144 4.57 -7.72 -3.18
CA SER A 144 3.41 -6.80 -3.31
C SER A 144 3.68 -5.29 -3.15
N LEU A 145 3.44 -4.86 -1.90
CA LEU A 145 3.57 -3.53 -1.31
C LEU A 145 5.02 -3.18 -0.94
N ARG A 146 5.86 -4.14 -0.53
CA ARG A 146 7.32 -3.93 -0.37
C ARG A 146 7.92 -3.38 -1.65
N SER A 147 7.61 -4.02 -2.79
CA SER A 147 8.07 -3.58 -4.10
C SER A 147 7.56 -2.17 -4.44
N LEU A 148 6.28 -1.86 -4.18
CA LEU A 148 5.74 -0.50 -4.37
C LEU A 148 6.44 0.57 -3.52
N ILE A 149 6.70 0.26 -2.23
CA ILE A 149 7.42 1.16 -1.31
C ILE A 149 8.83 1.43 -1.83
N ASP A 150 9.55 0.38 -2.21
CA ASP A 150 10.93 0.48 -2.69
C ASP A 150 11.01 1.23 -4.03
N ASP A 151 10.06 0.99 -4.94
CA ASP A 151 9.88 1.75 -6.20
C ASP A 151 9.66 3.24 -5.97
N LYS A 152 8.89 3.60 -4.94
CA LYS A 152 8.61 5.00 -4.57
C LYS A 152 9.82 5.68 -3.97
N VAL A 153 10.47 5.05 -2.98
CA VAL A 153 11.70 5.55 -2.35
C VAL A 153 12.80 5.74 -3.39
N ALA A 154 12.96 4.80 -4.33
CA ALA A 154 13.92 4.92 -5.42
C ALA A 154 13.63 6.12 -6.35
N LYS A 155 12.36 6.33 -6.72
CA LYS A 155 11.96 7.45 -7.62
C LYS A 155 12.11 8.82 -6.95
N GLU A 156 11.76 8.95 -5.67
CA GLU A 156 11.91 10.20 -4.93
C GLU A 156 13.39 10.49 -4.58
N GLY A 157 14.18 9.47 -4.25
CA GLY A 157 15.63 9.60 -4.10
C GLY A 157 16.33 10.01 -5.40
N LEU A 158 15.95 9.40 -6.54
CA LEU A 158 16.47 9.75 -7.86
C LEU A 158 16.09 11.18 -8.27
N MET A 159 14.89 11.66 -7.92
CA MET A 159 14.50 13.06 -8.12
C MET A 159 15.41 14.02 -7.34
N GLY A 160 15.73 13.70 -6.08
CA GLY A 160 16.70 14.48 -5.29
C GLY A 160 18.09 14.52 -5.95
N VAL A 161 18.60 13.37 -6.41
CA VAL A 161 19.89 13.28 -7.12
C VAL A 161 19.86 14.03 -8.45
N ALA A 162 18.75 14.01 -9.20
CA ALA A 162 18.63 14.73 -10.47
C ALA A 162 18.56 16.27 -10.30
N ILE A 163 18.00 16.76 -9.18
CA ILE A 163 17.93 18.19 -8.86
C ILE A 163 19.29 18.73 -8.38
N VAL A 164 20.04 17.94 -7.59
CA VAL A 164 21.40 18.32 -7.12
C VAL A 164 22.45 18.07 -8.21
N GLY A 165 22.29 17.02 -9.01
CA GLY A 165 23.19 16.58 -10.08
C GLY A 165 22.90 17.21 -11.44
N GLY A 166 22.73 18.54 -11.48
CA GLY A 166 22.63 19.27 -12.75
C GLY A 166 23.90 19.07 -13.59
N LEU A 167 23.73 18.65 -14.85
CA LEU A 167 24.80 18.37 -15.85
C LEU A 167 25.76 17.20 -15.50
N ALA A 168 25.41 15.96 -15.86
CA ALA A 168 26.30 14.80 -15.66
C ALA A 168 26.43 13.78 -16.82
N VAL A 169 25.62 13.84 -17.89
CA VAL A 169 25.67 12.82 -18.99
C VAL A 169 25.56 13.45 -20.39
N ALA A 170 26.62 14.13 -20.84
CA ALA A 170 26.70 14.68 -22.21
C ALA A 170 28.13 14.77 -22.80
N ALA A 171 29.08 13.95 -22.33
CA ALA A 171 30.51 14.08 -22.72
C ALA A 171 31.16 12.79 -23.30
N GLY A 172 30.63 11.60 -23.02
CA GLY A 172 31.36 10.33 -23.25
C GLY A 172 31.53 9.88 -24.71
N VAL A 173 30.70 10.37 -25.65
CA VAL A 173 30.63 9.83 -27.03
C VAL A 173 31.39 10.66 -28.05
N VAL A 174 31.56 11.97 -27.83
CA VAL A 174 32.19 12.88 -28.82
C VAL A 174 33.72 12.80 -28.77
N GLY A 175 34.32 12.70 -27.58
CA GLY A 175 35.78 12.70 -27.42
C GLY A 175 36.50 11.51 -28.08
N SER A 176 35.85 10.35 -28.15
CA SER A 176 36.42 9.13 -28.74
C SER A 176 36.47 9.15 -30.28
N MET A 177 35.64 9.96 -30.94
CA MET A 177 35.67 10.13 -32.40
C MET A 177 36.77 11.08 -32.86
N LEU A 178 37.03 12.16 -32.11
CA LEU A 178 38.00 13.20 -32.49
C LEU A 178 39.47 12.71 -32.44
N PHE A 179 39.81 11.76 -31.56
CA PHE A 179 41.21 11.33 -31.37
C PHE A 179 41.72 10.28 -32.37
N ARG A 180 40.89 9.71 -33.24
CA ARG A 180 41.31 8.67 -34.21
C ARG A 180 41.85 9.21 -35.56
N GLY A 181 42.00 10.53 -35.72
CA GLY A 181 42.40 11.15 -36.98
C GLY A 181 43.92 11.34 -37.20
N SER A 182 44.76 11.30 -36.16
CA SER A 182 46.11 11.90 -36.20
C SER A 182 47.30 10.91 -36.20
N GLN A 183 47.24 9.84 -37.02
CA GLN A 183 48.42 9.01 -37.33
C GLN A 183 48.41 8.48 -38.77
N ARG A 184 48.79 9.33 -39.74
CA ARG A 184 49.34 8.85 -41.03
C ARG A 184 50.10 9.93 -41.83
N THR A 185 51.40 10.10 -41.56
CA THR A 185 52.43 10.49 -42.57
C THR A 185 53.85 10.46 -41.99
N ARG A 186 54.58 9.38 -42.27
CA ARG A 186 55.99 9.35 -42.67
C ARG A 186 56.28 7.98 -43.30
#